data_AF-A0A150QTB0-F1
#
_entry.id   AF-A0A150QTB0-F1
#
_cell.length_a   1.000
_cell.length_b   1.000
_cell.length_c   1.000
_cell.angle_alpha   90.00
_cell.angle_beta   90.00
_cell.angle_gamma   90.00
#
_symmetry.space_group_name_H-M   'P 1'
#
loop_
_entity.id
_entity.type
_entity.pdbx_description
1 polymer ?
#
loop_
_entity_poly.entity_id
_entity_poly.type
_entity_poly.pdbx_seq_one_letter_code
_entity_poly.pdbx_strand_id
1 'polypeptide(L)'
;MGATATGCSWPREEYAPGRFCAQANTGTLEHCVDASEGPGSAWSKAEEDGELPIQMWALPPFRMPDAFVASESELRAWFDNLDRAVAYVRDEEKHAESLRATLHGELLGMLLTHRRHQKEILEEEPVRAADNFTRAMTDKASAEQEPLSAALAADKQAMAVVQAVFDEARRDAAPFVSRYASVAARFADYRATEMAETAAYAALSAEASRSGLDGLDGAEQAVLAAAREASRAPNELAAEIMTQSAELQALAVSFEEALAPHREVLATHGAVVPDMTSGALRSLGAMLGYARRRVARSDATATALLGGIALRRQALRVVQGDEGACEAIARSRSERASERFREGARARAEALSAVPPVSEKLGLPLLAARYGELLALVQMRPL
;
A
#
# COMPACT_ATOMS: atom_id res chain seq x y z
N MET A 1 3.24 -64.74 -59.17
CA MET A 1 4.07 -64.20 -60.27
C MET A 1 4.26 -62.73 -59.95
N GLY A 2 5.42 -62.17 -59.59
CA GLY A 2 6.82 -62.57 -59.76
C GLY A 2 7.56 -61.31 -60.23
N ALA A 3 8.48 -60.77 -59.41
CA ALA A 3 9.53 -59.76 -59.66
C ALA A 3 9.79 -59.01 -58.34
N THR A 4 10.99 -58.75 -57.82
CA THR A 4 12.37 -58.81 -58.32
C THR A 4 13.31 -58.80 -57.10
N ALA A 5 14.42 -59.52 -57.19
CA ALA A 5 15.53 -59.40 -56.25
C ALA A 5 16.31 -58.10 -56.48
N THR A 6 16.66 -57.42 -55.38
CA THR A 6 17.85 -56.54 -55.27
C THR A 6 18.38 -56.72 -53.85
N GLY A 7 19.68 -57.04 -53.77
CA GLY A 7 20.31 -57.64 -52.59
C GLY A 7 20.21 -56.85 -51.31
N CYS A 8 19.87 -57.54 -50.23
CA CYS A 8 20.21 -57.11 -48.89
C CYS A 8 21.69 -57.42 -48.69
N SER A 9 22.54 -56.42 -48.92
CA SER A 9 23.81 -56.32 -48.23
C SER A 9 23.51 -56.44 -46.75
N TRP A 10 23.95 -57.53 -46.13
CA TRP A 10 23.98 -57.64 -44.67
C TRP A 10 24.66 -56.37 -44.13
N PRO A 11 24.05 -55.68 -43.14
CA PRO A 11 24.77 -54.63 -42.43
C PRO A 11 26.06 -55.27 -41.91
N ARG A 12 27.17 -54.69 -42.32
CA ARG A 12 28.52 -55.01 -41.84
C ARG A 12 28.43 -55.05 -40.32
N GLU A 13 28.73 -56.20 -39.71
CA GLU A 13 28.80 -56.32 -38.25
C GLU A 13 29.68 -55.18 -37.72
N GLU A 14 29.08 -54.20 -37.06
CA GLU A 14 29.83 -53.29 -36.20
C GLU A 14 30.34 -54.16 -35.06
N TYR A 15 31.61 -54.54 -35.17
CA TYR A 15 32.23 -55.44 -34.21
C TYR A 15 32.08 -54.89 -32.80
N ALA A 16 31.48 -55.70 -31.92
CA ALA A 16 31.27 -55.37 -30.52
C ALA A 16 32.61 -55.00 -29.86
N PRO A 17 32.71 -53.88 -29.13
CA PRO A 17 33.97 -53.44 -28.54
C PRO A 17 34.47 -54.47 -27.52
N GLY A 18 35.77 -54.77 -27.54
CA GLY A 18 36.38 -55.79 -26.68
C GLY A 18 37.51 -56.55 -27.36
N ARG A 19 38.02 -57.59 -26.71
CA ARG A 19 39.10 -58.43 -27.23
C ARG A 19 38.81 -59.91 -27.01
N PHE A 20 39.15 -60.75 -27.98
CA PHE A 20 39.20 -62.21 -27.79
C PHE A 20 40.60 -62.59 -27.35
N CYS A 21 40.71 -63.41 -26.30
CA CYS A 21 41.98 -63.86 -25.75
C CYS A 21 42.00 -65.39 -25.67
N ALA A 22 43.11 -65.99 -26.07
CA ALA A 22 43.31 -67.42 -25.98
C ALA A 22 44.70 -67.74 -25.43
N GLN A 23 44.81 -68.89 -24.76
CA GLN A 23 46.06 -69.38 -24.19
C GLN A 23 46.10 -70.90 -24.20
N ALA A 24 47.20 -71.46 -24.73
CA ALA A 24 47.47 -72.89 -24.70
C ALA A 24 47.88 -73.36 -23.30
N ASN A 25 47.64 -74.63 -22.99
CA ASN A 25 47.93 -75.21 -21.67
C ASN A 25 49.42 -75.15 -21.30
N THR A 26 50.31 -75.24 -22.28
CA THR A 26 51.78 -75.14 -22.10
C THR A 26 52.33 -73.73 -22.35
N GLY A 27 51.50 -72.83 -22.87
CA GLY A 27 51.89 -71.45 -23.20
C GLY A 27 51.80 -70.54 -21.99
N THR A 28 52.82 -69.69 -21.79
CA THR A 28 52.81 -68.67 -20.72
C THR A 28 52.27 -67.33 -21.20
N LEU A 29 52.01 -67.18 -22.50
CA LEU A 29 51.56 -65.94 -23.12
C LEU A 29 50.06 -65.97 -23.42
N GLU A 30 49.37 -64.89 -23.07
CA GLU A 30 47.98 -64.65 -23.45
C GLU A 30 47.94 -63.95 -24.81
N HIS A 31 47.24 -64.54 -25.78
CA HIS A 31 47.11 -64.00 -27.13
C HIS A 31 45.77 -63.32 -27.30
N CYS A 32 45.75 -62.00 -27.14
CA CYS A 32 44.54 -61.19 -27.31
C CYS A 32 44.50 -60.45 -28.65
N VAL A 33 43.41 -60.59 -29.38
CA VAL A 33 43.11 -59.85 -30.62
C VAL A 33 41.89 -58.96 -30.43
N ASP A 34 41.74 -57.95 -31.29
CA ASP A 34 40.53 -57.13 -31.28
C ASP A 34 39.30 -57.99 -31.60
N ALA A 35 38.14 -57.66 -31.02
CA ALA A 35 36.91 -58.39 -31.29
C ALA A 35 36.52 -58.41 -32.79
N SER A 36 37.01 -57.44 -33.57
CA SER A 36 36.87 -57.42 -35.03
C SER A 36 37.66 -58.50 -35.78
N GLU A 37 38.72 -59.03 -35.18
CA GLU A 37 39.52 -60.11 -35.77
C GLU A 37 38.90 -61.50 -35.53
N GLY A 38 37.94 -61.60 -34.60
CA GLY A 38 37.22 -62.82 -34.28
C GLY A 38 37.99 -63.82 -33.39
N PRO A 39 37.29 -64.81 -32.81
CA PRO A 39 37.87 -65.76 -31.87
C PRO A 39 38.95 -66.67 -32.48
N GLY A 40 38.78 -67.08 -33.75
CA GLY A 40 39.76 -67.94 -34.43
C GLY A 40 41.15 -67.30 -34.55
N SER A 41 41.22 -65.97 -34.70
CA SER A 41 42.49 -65.26 -34.76
C SER A 41 43.26 -65.29 -33.44
N ALA A 42 42.57 -65.29 -32.29
CA ALA A 42 43.19 -65.51 -30.99
C ALA A 42 43.64 -66.96 -30.84
N TRP A 43 42.76 -67.89 -31.24
CA TRP A 43 42.99 -69.32 -31.15
C TRP A 43 44.22 -69.78 -31.92
N SER A 44 44.36 -69.41 -33.19
CA SER A 44 45.51 -69.80 -34.01
C SER A 44 46.84 -69.31 -33.43
N LYS A 45 46.87 -68.11 -32.85
CA LYS A 45 48.06 -67.59 -32.16
C LYS A 45 48.41 -68.38 -30.90
N ALA A 46 47.40 -68.80 -30.15
CA ALA A 46 47.60 -69.66 -28.98
C ALA A 46 48.04 -71.08 -29.37
N GLU A 47 47.54 -71.62 -30.48
CA GLU A 47 47.93 -72.92 -31.02
C GLU A 47 49.38 -72.94 -31.54
N GLU A 48 49.85 -71.83 -32.12
CA GLU A 48 51.25 -71.67 -32.50
C GLU A 48 52.20 -71.63 -31.29
N ASP A 49 51.70 -71.18 -30.12
CA ASP A 49 52.48 -70.97 -28.90
C ASP A 49 52.50 -72.19 -27.96
N GLY A 50 51.60 -73.16 -28.14
CA GLY A 50 51.55 -74.34 -27.28
C GLY A 50 50.53 -75.40 -27.67
N GLU A 51 50.52 -76.50 -26.91
CA GLU A 51 49.64 -77.63 -27.19
C GLU A 51 48.25 -77.47 -26.57
N LEU A 52 47.27 -78.17 -27.15
CA LEU A 52 45.93 -78.33 -26.59
C LEU A 52 46.00 -78.92 -25.15
N PRO A 53 45.01 -78.63 -24.28
CA PRO A 53 43.84 -77.77 -24.53
C PRO A 53 44.16 -76.27 -24.52
N ILE A 54 43.46 -75.51 -25.37
CA ILE A 54 43.52 -74.04 -25.39
C ILE A 54 42.29 -73.51 -24.67
N GLN A 55 42.47 -72.62 -23.70
CA GLN A 55 41.38 -71.86 -23.10
C GLN A 55 41.18 -70.54 -23.84
N MET A 56 39.93 -70.11 -23.99
CA MET A 56 39.57 -68.88 -24.69
C MET A 56 38.48 -68.09 -23.95
N TRP A 57 38.57 -66.77 -23.96
CA TRP A 57 37.63 -65.86 -23.30
C TRP A 57 37.55 -64.52 -24.04
N ALA A 58 36.60 -63.66 -23.64
CA ALA A 58 36.50 -62.30 -24.17
C ALA A 58 36.62 -61.26 -23.06
N LEU A 59 37.50 -60.28 -23.26
CA LEU A 59 37.68 -59.14 -22.37
C LEU A 59 36.79 -57.96 -22.79
N PRO A 60 36.22 -57.21 -21.83
CA PRO A 60 35.50 -55.98 -22.11
C PRO A 60 36.46 -54.89 -22.62
N PRO A 61 35.95 -53.83 -23.29
CA PRO A 61 36.78 -52.80 -23.93
C PRO A 61 37.59 -51.92 -22.97
N PHE A 62 37.25 -51.87 -21.68
CA PHE A 62 37.97 -51.06 -20.67
C PHE A 62 38.09 -51.80 -19.33
N ARG A 63 39.06 -51.39 -18.48
CA ARG A 63 39.07 -51.74 -17.05
C ARG A 63 37.90 -51.03 -16.35
N MET A 64 36.73 -51.66 -16.42
CA MET A 64 35.46 -51.37 -15.74
C MET A 64 35.38 -50.08 -14.89
N PRO A 65 35.04 -48.92 -15.48
CA PRO A 65 34.35 -47.86 -14.75
C PRO A 65 32.85 -48.19 -14.65
N ASP A 66 32.18 -47.75 -13.59
CA ASP A 66 30.73 -47.88 -13.35
C ASP A 66 29.85 -47.49 -14.56
N ALA A 67 30.39 -46.66 -15.46
CA ALA A 67 29.78 -46.25 -16.72
C ALA A 67 29.49 -47.41 -17.70
N PHE A 68 30.33 -48.45 -17.75
CA PHE A 68 30.11 -49.61 -18.65
C PHE A 68 28.94 -50.47 -18.17
N VAL A 69 28.79 -50.65 -16.86
CA VAL A 69 27.67 -51.40 -16.26
C VAL A 69 26.35 -50.64 -16.41
N ALA A 70 26.40 -49.31 -16.50
CA ALA A 70 25.21 -48.49 -16.73
C ALA A 70 24.69 -48.55 -18.18
N SER A 71 25.46 -49.10 -19.14
CA SER A 71 25.09 -49.19 -20.56
C SER A 71 24.62 -50.60 -20.92
N GLU A 72 23.30 -50.79 -21.00
CA GLU A 72 22.69 -52.09 -21.37
C GLU A 72 23.20 -52.61 -22.72
N SER A 73 23.40 -51.72 -23.69
CA SER A 73 23.90 -52.08 -25.02
C SER A 73 25.34 -52.58 -25.02
N GLU A 74 26.21 -51.96 -24.21
CA GLU A 74 27.62 -52.37 -24.12
C GLU A 74 27.79 -53.69 -23.36
N LEU A 75 27.00 -53.87 -22.29
CA LEU A 75 26.94 -55.13 -21.55
C LEU A 75 26.47 -56.28 -22.45
N ARG A 76 25.39 -56.07 -23.22
CA ARG A 76 24.89 -57.08 -24.16
C ARG A 76 25.94 -57.42 -25.21
N ALA A 77 26.60 -56.42 -25.80
CA ALA A 77 27.64 -56.63 -26.80
C ALA A 77 28.83 -57.45 -26.26
N TRP A 78 29.22 -57.27 -25.00
CA TRP A 78 30.24 -58.09 -24.36
C TRP A 78 29.77 -59.53 -24.09
N PHE A 79 28.54 -59.73 -23.62
CA PHE A 79 27.97 -61.08 -23.48
C PHE A 79 27.93 -61.83 -24.81
N ASP A 80 27.57 -61.15 -25.90
CA ASP A 80 27.60 -61.73 -27.24
C ASP A 80 29.03 -62.17 -27.62
N ASN A 81 30.07 -61.42 -27.25
CA ASN A 81 31.46 -61.82 -27.45
C ASN A 81 31.85 -63.04 -26.58
N LEU A 82 31.40 -63.13 -25.32
CA LEU A 82 31.62 -64.33 -24.51
C LEU A 82 30.99 -65.57 -25.14
N ASP A 83 29.75 -65.45 -25.62
CA ASP A 83 29.05 -66.54 -26.30
C ASP A 83 29.75 -66.95 -27.59
N ARG A 84 30.28 -65.99 -28.37
CA ARG A 84 31.08 -66.28 -29.58
C ARG A 84 32.36 -67.03 -29.26
N ALA A 85 33.06 -66.67 -28.19
CA ALA A 85 34.26 -67.40 -27.77
C ALA A 85 33.93 -68.86 -27.41
N VAL A 86 32.90 -69.07 -26.60
CA VAL A 86 32.47 -70.42 -26.21
C VAL A 86 31.97 -71.22 -27.42
N ALA A 87 31.17 -70.60 -28.29
CA ALA A 87 30.65 -71.22 -29.50
C ALA A 87 31.76 -71.63 -30.47
N TYR A 88 32.81 -70.81 -30.64
CA TYR A 88 33.94 -71.16 -31.49
C TYR A 88 34.63 -72.44 -31.01
N VAL A 89 34.96 -72.55 -29.71
CA VAL A 89 35.60 -73.77 -29.18
C VAL A 89 34.68 -74.99 -29.26
N ARG A 90 33.37 -74.81 -29.02
CA ARG A 90 32.38 -75.89 -29.02
C ARG A 90 32.05 -76.39 -30.43
N ASP A 91 31.79 -75.46 -31.35
CA ASP A 91 31.11 -75.73 -32.62
C ASP A 91 32.09 -75.75 -33.80
N GLU A 92 33.16 -74.95 -33.77
CA GLU A 92 34.16 -74.89 -34.84
C GLU A 92 35.33 -75.84 -34.57
N GLU A 93 36.00 -75.69 -33.42
CA GLU A 93 37.17 -76.52 -33.06
C GLU A 93 36.77 -77.92 -32.57
N LYS A 94 35.58 -78.04 -31.95
CA LYS A 94 35.01 -79.30 -31.46
C LYS A 94 35.93 -80.10 -30.53
N HIS A 95 36.77 -79.41 -29.75
CA HIS A 95 37.72 -80.02 -28.83
C HIS A 95 37.20 -79.99 -27.39
N ALA A 96 36.79 -81.15 -26.87
CA ALA A 96 36.10 -81.25 -25.58
C ALA A 96 36.95 -80.78 -24.38
N GLU A 97 38.26 -81.04 -24.41
CA GLU A 97 39.16 -80.62 -23.32
C GLU A 97 39.42 -79.11 -23.36
N SER A 98 39.47 -78.51 -24.55
CA SER A 98 39.60 -77.05 -24.71
C SER A 98 38.32 -76.34 -24.31
N LEU A 99 37.16 -76.90 -24.65
CA LEU A 99 35.88 -76.37 -24.16
C LEU A 99 35.82 -76.42 -22.63
N ARG A 100 36.30 -77.52 -22.03
CA ARG A 100 36.39 -77.63 -20.57
C ARG A 100 37.35 -76.60 -19.99
N ALA A 101 38.52 -76.40 -20.60
CA ALA A 101 39.51 -75.40 -20.19
C ALA A 101 38.94 -73.98 -20.28
N THR A 102 38.28 -73.64 -21.39
CA THR A 102 37.56 -72.37 -21.56
C THR A 102 36.51 -72.14 -20.46
N LEU A 103 35.66 -73.12 -20.18
CA LEU A 103 34.58 -72.96 -19.20
C LEU A 103 35.05 -72.95 -17.74
N HIS A 104 36.22 -73.53 -17.44
CA HIS A 104 36.73 -73.67 -16.06
C HIS A 104 37.98 -72.82 -15.78
N GLY A 105 38.54 -72.18 -16.80
CA GLY A 105 39.71 -71.32 -16.72
C GLY A 105 39.34 -69.85 -16.48
N GLU A 106 39.97 -68.94 -17.23
CA GLU A 106 39.84 -67.48 -17.05
C GLU A 106 38.38 -66.98 -17.12
N LEU A 107 37.54 -67.59 -17.97
CA LEU A 107 36.13 -67.22 -18.07
C LEU A 107 35.38 -67.37 -16.73
N LEU A 108 35.59 -68.49 -16.04
CA LEU A 108 34.97 -68.72 -14.73
C LEU A 108 35.51 -67.75 -13.69
N GLY A 109 36.81 -67.46 -13.72
CA GLY A 109 37.46 -66.48 -12.86
C GLY A 109 36.84 -65.09 -12.98
N MET A 110 36.60 -64.63 -14.22
CA MET A 110 35.93 -63.36 -14.49
C MET A 110 34.49 -63.34 -13.96
N LEU A 111 33.69 -64.37 -14.25
CA LEU A 111 32.29 -64.45 -13.80
C LEU A 111 32.16 -64.44 -12.26
N LEU A 112 33.06 -65.14 -11.56
CA LEU A 112 33.10 -65.14 -10.09
C LEU A 112 33.48 -63.77 -9.52
N THR A 113 34.39 -63.06 -10.18
CA THR A 113 34.79 -61.70 -9.78
C THR A 113 33.64 -60.72 -9.94
N HIS A 114 32.93 -60.77 -11.07
CA HIS A 114 31.75 -59.92 -11.29
C HIS A 114 30.61 -60.23 -10.32
N ARG A 115 30.37 -61.50 -10.02
CA ARG A 115 29.36 -61.89 -9.03
C ARG A 115 29.70 -61.38 -7.63
N ARG A 116 30.98 -61.36 -7.25
CA ARG A 116 31.43 -60.81 -5.96
C ARG A 116 31.18 -59.30 -5.91
N HIS A 117 31.56 -58.58 -6.95
CA HIS A 117 31.37 -57.14 -7.02
C HIS A 117 29.88 -56.75 -7.00
N GLN A 118 29.02 -57.49 -7.72
CA GLN A 118 27.58 -57.28 -7.66
C GLN A 118 27.02 -57.50 -6.24
N LYS A 119 27.55 -58.48 -5.52
CA LYS A 119 27.15 -58.74 -4.14
C LYS A 119 27.58 -57.60 -3.21
N GLU A 120 28.78 -57.04 -3.39
CA GLU A 120 29.27 -55.88 -2.64
C GLU A 120 28.37 -54.65 -2.86
N ILE A 121 28.00 -54.35 -4.10
CA ILE A 121 27.09 -53.22 -4.42
C ILE A 121 25.70 -53.41 -3.81
N LEU A 122 25.18 -54.65 -3.82
CA LEU A 122 23.86 -54.95 -3.23
C LEU A 122 23.89 -54.96 -1.70
N GLU A 123 25.06 -55.10 -1.09
CA GLU A 123 25.26 -55.04 0.36
C GLU A 123 25.54 -53.61 0.87
N GLU A 124 25.84 -52.65 -0.01
CA GLU A 124 25.91 -51.23 0.36
C GLU A 124 24.52 -50.69 0.77
N GLU A 125 24.44 -50.09 1.96
CA GLU A 125 23.17 -49.62 2.54
C GLU A 125 22.55 -48.54 1.63
N PRO A 126 21.29 -48.68 1.17
CA PRO A 126 20.69 -47.71 0.27
C PRO A 126 20.64 -46.33 0.95
N VAL A 127 21.11 -45.30 0.26
CA VAL A 127 21.09 -43.92 0.73
C VAL A 127 19.66 -43.57 1.18
N ARG A 128 19.45 -43.40 2.49
CA ARG A 128 18.15 -43.08 3.08
C ARG A 128 17.79 -41.61 2.82
N ALA A 129 17.54 -41.28 1.56
CA ALA A 129 17.26 -39.93 1.09
C ALA A 129 16.06 -39.30 1.81
N ALA A 130 15.04 -40.10 2.14
CA ALA A 130 13.88 -39.66 2.91
C ALA A 130 14.26 -39.23 4.34
N ASP A 131 15.05 -40.05 5.06
CA ASP A 131 15.50 -39.74 6.42
C ASP A 131 16.39 -38.49 6.44
N ASN A 132 17.26 -38.33 5.44
CA ASN A 132 18.11 -37.16 5.29
C ASN A 132 17.30 -35.88 4.99
N PHE A 133 16.27 -35.98 4.13
CA PHE A 133 15.38 -34.86 3.85
C PHE A 133 14.55 -34.46 5.08
N THR A 134 13.99 -35.43 5.80
CA THR A 134 13.25 -35.17 7.04
C THR A 134 14.13 -34.49 8.07
N ARG A 135 15.37 -34.99 8.27
CA ARG A 135 16.34 -34.35 9.17
C ARG A 135 16.64 -32.91 8.76
N ALA A 136 16.94 -32.66 7.49
CA ALA A 136 17.20 -31.31 6.98
C ALA A 136 16.02 -30.35 7.17
N MET A 137 14.78 -30.83 6.98
CA MET A 137 13.57 -30.04 7.22
C MET A 137 13.35 -29.76 8.71
N THR A 138 13.58 -30.75 9.59
CA THR A 138 13.50 -30.57 11.04
C THR A 138 14.56 -29.61 11.57
N ASP A 139 15.80 -29.73 11.09
CA ASP A 139 16.90 -28.85 11.47
C ASP A 139 16.62 -27.42 11.03
N LYS A 140 16.10 -27.22 9.81
CA LYS A 140 15.68 -25.91 9.33
C LYS A 140 14.51 -25.34 10.13
N ALA A 141 13.48 -26.14 10.41
CA ALA A 141 12.35 -25.71 11.23
C ALA A 141 12.79 -25.29 12.64
N SER A 142 13.72 -26.03 13.24
CA SER A 142 14.27 -25.72 14.56
C SER A 142 15.13 -24.45 14.54
N ALA A 143 15.93 -24.25 13.49
CA ALA A 143 16.74 -23.05 13.31
C ALA A 143 15.90 -21.77 13.12
N GLU A 144 14.74 -21.87 12.48
CA GLU A 144 13.80 -20.75 12.27
C GLU A 144 12.86 -20.52 13.47
N GLN A 145 12.73 -21.49 14.38
CA GLN A 145 11.81 -21.39 15.51
C GLN A 145 12.21 -20.28 16.49
N GLU A 146 13.48 -20.20 16.84
CA GLU A 146 14.00 -19.16 17.74
C GLU A 146 13.81 -17.74 17.18
N PRO A 147 14.22 -17.40 15.93
CA PRO A 147 14.02 -16.07 15.38
C PRO A 147 12.54 -15.70 15.22
N LEU A 148 11.66 -16.65 14.84
CA LEU A 148 10.22 -16.41 14.80
C LEU A 148 9.65 -16.14 16.20
N SER A 149 10.09 -16.86 17.21
CA SER A 149 9.66 -16.63 18.59
C SER A 149 10.14 -15.28 19.13
N ALA A 150 11.36 -14.86 18.77
CA ALA A 150 11.92 -13.57 19.14
C ALA A 150 11.18 -12.42 18.44
N ALA A 151 10.87 -12.56 17.14
CA ALA A 151 10.06 -11.61 16.39
C ALA A 151 8.67 -11.47 17.00
N LEU A 152 8.00 -12.58 17.31
CA LEU A 152 6.68 -12.57 17.95
C LEU A 152 6.70 -11.97 19.36
N ALA A 153 7.78 -12.16 20.12
CA ALA A 153 7.97 -11.52 21.41
C ALA A 153 8.16 -9.99 21.27
N ALA A 154 8.96 -9.56 20.27
CA ALA A 154 9.15 -8.15 19.96
C ALA A 154 7.84 -7.47 19.52
N ASP A 155 7.05 -8.12 18.65
CA ASP A 155 5.74 -7.64 18.22
C ASP A 155 4.78 -7.50 19.40
N LYS A 156 4.73 -8.50 20.29
CA LYS A 156 3.91 -8.43 21.52
C LYS A 156 4.31 -7.26 22.41
N GLN A 157 5.61 -7.02 22.57
CA GLN A 157 6.11 -5.91 23.36
C GLN A 157 5.76 -4.57 22.70
N ALA A 158 5.92 -4.44 21.39
CA ALA A 158 5.56 -3.24 20.65
C ALA A 158 4.05 -2.95 20.72
N MET A 159 3.20 -3.98 20.59
CA MET A 159 1.75 -3.85 20.74
C MET A 159 1.34 -3.47 22.16
N ALA A 160 2.02 -3.98 23.19
CA ALA A 160 1.78 -3.57 24.58
C ALA A 160 2.10 -2.08 24.81
N VAL A 161 3.18 -1.57 24.20
CA VAL A 161 3.54 -0.15 24.27
C VAL A 161 2.49 0.72 23.56
N VAL A 162 2.08 0.33 22.35
CA VAL A 162 1.02 1.03 21.60
C VAL A 162 -0.29 1.07 22.40
N GLN A 163 -0.67 -0.06 23.01
CA GLN A 163 -1.86 -0.13 23.86
C GLN A 163 -1.76 0.83 25.06
N ALA A 164 -0.59 0.92 25.70
CA ALA A 164 -0.37 1.86 26.78
C ALA A 164 -0.53 3.33 26.35
N VAL A 165 -0.06 3.68 25.15
CA VAL A 165 -0.26 5.03 24.56
C VAL A 165 -1.75 5.31 24.34
N PHE A 166 -2.53 4.36 23.83
CA PHE A 166 -3.98 4.54 23.68
C PHE A 166 -4.70 4.68 25.03
N ASP A 167 -4.31 3.90 26.02
CA ASP A 167 -4.91 3.96 27.36
C ASP A 167 -4.55 5.25 28.10
N GLU A 168 -3.35 5.79 27.87
CA GLU A 168 -2.96 7.12 28.32
C GLU A 168 -3.77 8.22 27.62
N ALA A 169 -3.83 8.21 26.29
CA ALA A 169 -4.63 9.15 25.53
C ALA A 169 -6.12 9.13 25.94
N ARG A 170 -6.68 7.96 26.27
CA ARG A 170 -8.05 7.84 26.77
C ARG A 170 -8.21 8.48 28.16
N ARG A 171 -7.24 8.30 29.06
CA ARG A 171 -7.24 8.94 30.39
C ARG A 171 -7.15 10.45 30.25
N ASP A 172 -6.27 10.94 29.38
CA ASP A 172 -6.06 12.37 29.14
C ASP A 172 -7.25 13.02 28.42
N ALA A 173 -7.93 12.28 27.54
CA ALA A 173 -9.14 12.73 26.87
C ALA A 173 -10.38 12.77 27.79
N ALA A 174 -10.42 11.97 28.86
CA ALA A 174 -11.62 11.80 29.69
C ALA A 174 -12.19 13.12 30.27
N PRO A 175 -11.38 14.08 30.78
CA PRO A 175 -11.87 15.37 31.25
C PRO A 175 -12.54 16.22 30.15
N PHE A 176 -12.19 16.02 28.88
CA PHE A 176 -12.75 16.78 27.78
C PHE A 176 -14.19 16.38 27.45
N VAL A 177 -14.58 15.14 27.74
CA VAL A 177 -15.94 14.65 27.47
C VAL A 177 -16.97 15.43 28.30
N SER A 178 -16.72 15.59 29.60
CA SER A 178 -17.61 16.33 30.48
C SER A 178 -17.60 17.83 30.17
N ARG A 179 -16.42 18.41 29.89
CA ARG A 179 -16.29 19.81 29.47
C ARG A 179 -17.04 20.10 28.17
N TYR A 180 -16.90 19.23 27.16
CA TYR A 180 -17.63 19.33 25.90
C TYR A 180 -19.15 19.27 26.12
N ALA A 181 -19.62 18.32 26.93
CA ALA A 181 -21.04 18.22 27.25
C ALA A 181 -21.58 19.48 27.94
N SER A 182 -20.80 20.07 28.85
CA SER A 182 -21.14 21.35 29.50
C SER A 182 -21.23 22.50 28.50
N VAL A 183 -20.25 22.65 27.61
CA VAL A 183 -20.25 23.67 26.55
C VAL A 183 -21.45 23.49 25.62
N ALA A 184 -21.76 22.25 25.22
CA ALA A 184 -22.90 21.95 24.38
C ALA A 184 -24.25 22.28 25.07
N ALA A 185 -24.38 22.00 26.36
CA ALA A 185 -25.56 22.37 27.14
C ALA A 185 -25.73 23.89 27.22
N ARG A 186 -24.68 24.64 27.56
CA ARG A 186 -24.70 26.10 27.58
C ARG A 186 -25.02 26.71 26.21
N PHE A 187 -24.52 26.10 25.14
CA PHE A 187 -24.87 26.50 23.78
C PHE A 187 -26.35 26.28 23.48
N ALA A 188 -26.92 25.14 23.91
CA ALA A 188 -28.34 24.86 23.75
C ALA A 188 -29.21 25.86 24.52
N ASP A 189 -28.84 26.17 25.77
CA ASP A 189 -29.52 27.19 26.58
C ASP A 189 -29.44 28.57 25.92
N TYR A 190 -28.25 28.95 25.44
CA TYR A 190 -28.09 30.19 24.67
C TYR A 190 -28.98 30.20 23.44
N ARG A 191 -29.00 29.13 22.64
CA ARG A 191 -29.87 29.04 21.46
C ARG A 191 -31.36 29.20 21.81
N ALA A 192 -31.80 28.67 22.95
CA ALA A 192 -33.19 28.79 23.38
C ALA A 192 -33.62 30.25 23.65
N THR A 193 -32.68 31.18 23.91
CA THR A 193 -33.01 32.59 24.13
C THR A 193 -33.25 33.40 22.86
N GLU A 194 -33.07 32.83 21.65
CA GLU A 194 -33.14 33.58 20.38
C GLU A 194 -34.48 34.29 20.16
N MET A 195 -35.60 33.62 20.49
CA MET A 195 -36.92 34.25 20.38
C MET A 195 -37.12 35.36 21.41
N ALA A 196 -36.62 35.17 22.64
CA ALA A 196 -36.76 36.15 23.71
C ALA A 196 -35.95 37.43 23.41
N GLU A 197 -34.74 37.30 22.89
CA GLU A 197 -33.91 38.42 22.44
C GLU A 197 -34.61 39.21 21.32
N THR A 198 -35.14 38.51 20.32
CA THR A 198 -35.85 39.14 19.20
C THR A 198 -37.10 39.89 19.70
N ALA A 199 -37.86 39.30 20.62
CA ALA A 199 -39.02 39.94 21.23
C ALA A 199 -38.63 41.17 22.07
N ALA A 200 -37.51 41.11 22.80
CA ALA A 200 -37.01 42.25 23.58
C ALA A 200 -36.65 43.44 22.68
N TYR A 201 -35.93 43.22 21.57
CA TYR A 201 -35.63 44.29 20.62
C TYR A 201 -36.87 44.85 19.94
N ALA A 202 -37.85 44.02 19.60
CA ALA A 202 -39.13 44.48 19.06
C ALA A 202 -39.92 45.34 20.08
N ALA A 203 -39.91 44.95 21.35
CA ALA A 203 -40.54 45.72 22.42
C ALA A 203 -39.87 47.10 22.61
N LEU A 204 -38.53 47.13 22.64
CA LEU A 204 -37.76 48.38 22.72
C LEU A 204 -38.01 49.30 21.52
N SER A 205 -38.12 48.73 20.32
CA SER A 205 -38.48 49.48 19.11
C SER A 205 -39.87 50.13 19.23
N ALA A 206 -40.86 49.36 19.71
CA ALA A 206 -42.22 49.83 19.89
C ALA A 206 -42.32 50.90 20.98
N GLU A 207 -41.57 50.74 22.07
CA GLU A 207 -41.46 51.73 23.14
C GLU A 207 -40.85 53.04 22.64
N ALA A 208 -39.67 52.97 22.00
CA ALA A 208 -39.00 54.14 21.41
C ALA A 208 -39.91 54.89 20.42
N SER A 209 -40.72 54.16 19.65
CA SER A 209 -41.66 54.75 18.69
C SER A 209 -42.81 55.51 19.35
N ARG A 210 -43.19 55.15 20.58
CA ARG A 210 -44.25 55.84 21.35
C ARG A 210 -43.70 56.94 22.26
N SER A 211 -42.42 56.86 22.64
CA SER A 211 -41.78 57.85 23.51
C SER A 211 -41.76 59.26 22.89
N GLY A 212 -41.98 60.25 23.76
CA GLY A 212 -41.67 61.66 23.49
C GLY A 212 -40.17 61.95 23.71
N LEU A 213 -39.74 63.20 23.53
CA LEU A 213 -38.32 63.57 23.63
C LEU A 213 -37.67 63.13 24.95
N ASP A 214 -38.35 63.36 26.08
CA ASP A 214 -37.83 63.03 27.41
C ASP A 214 -37.70 61.51 27.63
N GLY A 215 -38.48 60.69 26.92
CA GLY A 215 -38.45 59.23 27.02
C GLY A 215 -37.46 58.54 26.08
N LEU A 216 -36.88 59.25 25.10
CA LEU A 216 -35.96 58.66 24.13
C LEU A 216 -34.60 58.33 24.73
N ASP A 217 -34.14 59.09 25.72
CA ASP A 217 -32.86 58.82 26.40
C ASP A 217 -32.92 57.50 27.18
N GLY A 218 -34.06 57.23 27.83
CA GLY A 218 -34.31 55.94 28.49
C GLY A 218 -34.35 54.77 27.51
N ALA A 219 -35.03 54.94 26.37
CA ALA A 219 -35.06 53.92 25.32
C ALA A 219 -33.66 53.65 24.73
N GLU A 220 -32.84 54.69 24.56
CA GLU A 220 -31.46 54.57 24.08
C GLU A 220 -30.60 53.74 25.06
N GLN A 221 -30.69 54.04 26.36
CA GLN A 221 -29.99 53.30 27.40
C GLN A 221 -30.45 51.84 27.48
N ALA A 222 -31.76 51.59 27.33
CA ALA A 222 -32.32 50.24 27.35
C ALA A 222 -31.83 49.39 26.16
N VAL A 223 -31.72 49.98 24.96
CA VAL A 223 -31.13 49.31 23.78
C VAL A 223 -29.66 48.96 24.02
N LEU A 224 -28.87 49.90 24.58
CA LEU A 224 -27.46 49.65 24.90
C LEU A 224 -27.30 48.56 25.97
N ALA A 225 -28.16 48.53 26.99
CA ALA A 225 -28.17 47.49 28.01
C ALA A 225 -28.50 46.12 27.41
N ALA A 226 -29.53 46.05 26.56
CA ALA A 226 -29.90 44.82 25.85
C ALA A 226 -28.75 44.29 24.97
N ALA A 227 -28.05 45.16 24.24
CA ALA A 227 -26.90 44.77 23.42
C ALA A 227 -25.72 44.23 24.25
N ARG A 228 -25.45 44.84 25.42
CA ARG A 228 -24.42 44.34 26.34
C ARG A 228 -24.78 42.97 26.90
N GLU A 229 -26.04 42.76 27.27
CA GLU A 229 -26.50 41.47 27.78
C GLU A 229 -26.47 40.39 26.70
N ALA A 230 -26.92 40.72 25.48
CA ALA A 230 -26.91 39.82 24.33
C ALA A 230 -25.50 39.39 23.90
N SER A 231 -24.46 40.17 24.21
CA SER A 231 -23.06 39.87 23.88
C SER A 231 -22.29 39.19 25.00
N ARG A 232 -22.68 39.35 26.27
CA ARG A 232 -21.92 38.82 27.41
C ARG A 232 -21.81 37.30 27.44
N ALA A 233 -22.93 36.60 27.58
CA ALA A 233 -22.97 35.14 27.65
C ALA A 233 -22.34 34.43 26.44
N PRO A 234 -22.59 34.85 25.18
CA PRO A 234 -21.94 34.22 24.03
C PRO A 234 -20.44 34.52 23.93
N ASN A 235 -19.94 35.65 24.45
CA ASN A 235 -18.51 35.92 24.49
C ASN A 235 -17.79 35.03 25.51
N GLU A 236 -18.40 34.80 26.67
CA GLU A 236 -17.90 33.83 27.66
C GLU A 236 -17.89 32.41 27.06
N LEU A 237 -18.98 32.00 26.42
CA LEU A 237 -19.06 30.71 25.72
C LEU A 237 -18.03 30.60 24.59
N ALA A 238 -17.81 31.68 23.83
CA ALA A 238 -16.82 31.70 22.77
C ALA A 238 -15.39 31.52 23.29
N ALA A 239 -15.05 32.17 24.42
CA ALA A 239 -13.76 32.00 25.07
C ALA A 239 -13.56 30.54 25.53
N GLU A 240 -14.56 29.95 26.17
CA GLU A 240 -14.53 28.54 26.60
C GLU A 240 -14.35 27.58 25.42
N ILE A 241 -15.10 27.79 24.34
CA ILE A 241 -14.97 27.00 23.12
C ILE A 241 -13.55 27.10 22.55
N MET A 242 -12.96 28.29 22.51
CA MET A 242 -11.60 28.49 22.01
C MET A 242 -10.56 27.80 22.89
N THR A 243 -10.66 27.97 24.21
CA THR A 243 -9.76 27.31 25.18
C THR A 243 -9.84 25.80 25.02
N GLN A 244 -11.05 25.23 24.99
CA GLN A 244 -11.24 23.80 24.83
C GLN A 244 -10.74 23.29 23.47
N SER A 245 -10.92 24.07 22.40
CA SER A 245 -10.41 23.71 21.07
C SER A 245 -8.88 23.66 21.05
N ALA A 246 -8.21 24.63 21.69
CA ALA A 246 -6.76 24.67 21.79
C ALA A 246 -6.20 23.51 22.61
N GLU A 247 -6.82 23.19 23.75
CA GLU A 247 -6.43 22.06 24.59
C GLU A 247 -6.63 20.71 23.87
N LEU A 248 -7.73 20.54 23.12
CA LEU A 248 -7.95 19.35 22.29
C LEU A 248 -6.90 19.22 21.18
N GLN A 249 -6.52 20.33 20.54
CA GLN A 249 -5.44 20.33 19.54
C GLN A 249 -4.10 19.94 20.16
N ALA A 250 -3.78 20.47 21.34
CA ALA A 250 -2.56 20.11 22.06
C ALA A 250 -2.53 18.61 22.41
N LEU A 251 -3.66 18.06 22.87
CA LEU A 251 -3.80 16.62 23.13
C LEU A 251 -3.60 15.79 21.86
N ALA A 252 -4.17 16.21 20.73
CA ALA A 252 -3.99 15.51 19.45
C ALA A 252 -2.52 15.48 19.01
N VAL A 253 -1.82 16.61 19.12
CA VAL A 253 -0.39 16.69 18.78
C VAL A 253 0.43 15.78 19.69
N SER A 254 0.20 15.83 21.00
CA SER A 254 0.91 14.97 21.96
C SER A 254 0.68 13.48 21.68
N PHE A 255 -0.54 13.10 21.30
CA PHE A 255 -0.87 11.74 20.92
C PHE A 255 -0.21 11.30 19.61
N GLU A 256 -0.21 12.17 18.60
CA GLU A 256 0.48 11.91 17.33
C GLU A 256 1.99 11.76 17.52
N GLU A 257 2.60 12.57 18.38
CA GLU A 257 4.02 12.46 18.77
C GLU A 257 4.31 11.14 19.50
N ALA A 258 3.45 10.74 20.45
CA ALA A 258 3.58 9.47 21.16
C ALA A 258 3.44 8.25 20.25
N LEU A 259 2.61 8.33 19.20
CA LEU A 259 2.42 7.27 18.21
C LEU A 259 3.45 7.28 17.08
N ALA A 260 4.15 8.40 16.84
CA ALA A 260 5.09 8.53 15.73
C ALA A 260 6.14 7.40 15.65
N PRO A 261 6.76 6.94 16.78
CA PRO A 261 7.72 5.83 16.77
C PRO A 261 7.09 4.47 16.41
N HIS A 262 5.78 4.33 16.52
CA HIS A 262 5.06 3.06 16.38
C HIS A 262 4.24 2.95 15.07
N ARG A 263 4.38 3.91 14.15
CA ARG A 263 3.61 3.94 12.89
C ARG A 263 3.83 2.70 12.02
N GLU A 264 5.06 2.22 11.94
CA GLU A 264 5.39 1.02 11.16
C GLU A 264 4.74 -0.23 11.74
N VAL A 265 4.78 -0.37 13.07
CA VAL A 265 4.14 -1.50 13.78
C VAL A 265 2.63 -1.48 13.56
N LEU A 266 1.99 -0.31 13.66
CA LEU A 266 0.57 -0.15 13.35
C LEU A 266 0.24 -0.53 11.90
N ALA A 267 1.06 -0.07 10.94
CA ALA A 267 0.87 -0.38 9.52
C ALA A 267 1.00 -1.88 9.21
N THR A 268 2.01 -2.55 9.77
CA THR A 268 2.25 -3.99 9.60
C THR A 268 1.08 -4.83 10.10
N HIS A 269 0.43 -4.41 11.19
CA HIS A 269 -0.74 -5.11 11.75
C HIS A 269 -2.09 -4.57 11.25
N GLY A 270 -2.10 -3.66 10.27
CA GLY A 270 -3.34 -3.10 9.68
C GLY A 270 -4.15 -2.22 10.64
N ALA A 271 -3.53 -1.68 11.69
CA ALA A 271 -4.18 -0.80 12.65
C ALA A 271 -4.11 0.67 12.18
N VAL A 272 -5.26 1.34 12.16
CA VAL A 272 -5.37 2.75 11.77
C VAL A 272 -5.26 3.64 13.01
N VAL A 273 -4.51 4.73 12.90
CA VAL A 273 -4.45 5.77 13.95
C VAL A 273 -5.83 6.43 14.06
N PRO A 274 -6.47 6.42 15.24
CA PRO A 274 -7.80 7.01 15.42
C PRO A 274 -7.73 8.53 15.34
N ASP A 275 -8.72 9.14 14.67
CA ASP A 275 -8.96 10.58 14.72
C ASP A 275 -9.62 10.94 16.04
N MET A 276 -8.83 11.54 16.95
CA MET A 276 -9.26 11.82 18.31
C MET A 276 -10.08 13.11 18.44
N THR A 277 -9.99 14.05 17.49
CA THR A 277 -10.43 15.44 17.74
C THR A 277 -11.25 16.08 16.63
N SER A 278 -11.18 15.63 15.38
CA SER A 278 -11.79 16.39 14.28
C SER A 278 -13.31 16.51 14.42
N GLY A 279 -13.99 15.48 14.92
CA GLY A 279 -15.43 15.52 15.21
C GLY A 279 -15.79 16.60 16.24
N ALA A 280 -15.07 16.64 17.36
CA ALA A 280 -15.30 17.61 18.42
C ALA A 280 -14.96 19.04 17.96
N LEU A 281 -13.83 19.23 17.27
CA LEU A 281 -13.40 20.53 16.75
C LEU A 281 -14.37 21.09 15.71
N ARG A 282 -14.93 20.26 14.82
CA ARG A 282 -15.97 20.70 13.88
C ARG A 282 -17.21 21.19 14.62
N SER A 283 -17.65 20.46 15.65
CA SER A 283 -18.82 20.83 16.45
C SER A 283 -18.60 22.14 17.22
N LEU A 284 -17.47 22.26 17.92
CA LEU A 284 -17.05 23.46 18.63
C LEU A 284 -16.96 24.67 17.69
N GLY A 285 -16.34 24.48 16.51
CA GLY A 285 -16.28 25.52 15.48
C GLY A 285 -17.65 25.97 14.97
N ALA A 286 -18.60 25.04 14.81
CA ALA A 286 -19.98 25.35 14.43
C ALA A 286 -20.70 26.17 15.51
N MET A 287 -20.55 25.79 16.79
CA MET A 287 -21.11 26.52 17.93
C MET A 287 -20.55 27.95 18.01
N LEU A 288 -19.23 28.11 17.91
CA LEU A 288 -18.55 29.40 17.91
C LEU A 288 -19.01 30.27 16.73
N GLY A 289 -19.09 29.68 15.54
CA GLY A 289 -19.54 30.37 14.34
C GLY A 289 -20.99 30.85 14.46
N TYR A 290 -21.88 30.05 15.05
CA TYR A 290 -23.26 30.46 15.32
C TYR A 290 -23.31 31.60 16.35
N ALA A 291 -22.63 31.46 17.49
CA ALA A 291 -22.64 32.49 18.55
C ALA A 291 -22.16 33.85 18.02
N ARG A 292 -21.04 33.86 17.30
CA ARG A 292 -20.50 35.09 16.67
C ARG A 292 -21.47 35.71 15.67
N ARG A 293 -22.12 34.91 14.82
CA ARG A 293 -23.12 35.41 13.86
C ARG A 293 -24.34 36.01 14.55
N ARG A 294 -24.78 35.42 15.67
CA ARG A 294 -25.92 35.95 16.43
C ARG A 294 -25.57 37.26 17.13
N VAL A 295 -24.40 37.36 17.76
CA VAL A 295 -23.91 38.62 18.35
C VAL A 295 -23.84 39.72 17.28
N ALA A 296 -23.24 39.44 16.12
CA ALA A 296 -23.18 40.41 15.03
C ALA A 296 -24.57 40.87 14.54
N ARG A 297 -25.56 39.95 14.54
CA ARG A 297 -26.94 40.29 14.21
C ARG A 297 -27.56 41.19 15.29
N SER A 298 -27.38 40.85 16.56
CA SER A 298 -27.83 41.64 17.71
C SER A 298 -27.25 43.05 17.69
N ASP A 299 -25.95 43.18 17.42
CA ASP A 299 -25.26 44.48 17.33
C ASP A 299 -25.77 45.31 16.15
N ALA A 300 -26.03 44.67 15.01
CA ALA A 300 -26.63 45.34 13.86
C ALA A 300 -28.07 45.81 14.17
N THR A 301 -28.87 45.00 14.86
CA THR A 301 -30.21 45.37 15.31
C THR A 301 -30.18 46.53 16.30
N ALA A 302 -29.30 46.49 17.30
CA ALA A 302 -29.12 47.58 18.25
C ALA A 302 -28.70 48.87 17.54
N THR A 303 -27.73 48.80 16.63
CA THR A 303 -27.27 49.94 15.82
C THR A 303 -28.41 50.56 15.00
N ALA A 304 -29.21 49.73 14.34
CA ALA A 304 -30.37 50.17 13.57
C ALA A 304 -31.41 50.87 14.46
N LEU A 305 -31.68 50.33 15.65
CA LEU A 305 -32.60 50.91 16.62
C LEU A 305 -32.11 52.25 17.16
N LEU A 306 -30.83 52.37 17.51
CA LEU A 306 -30.22 53.64 17.92
C LEU A 306 -30.31 54.70 16.82
N GLY A 307 -30.08 54.30 15.55
CA GLY A 307 -30.30 55.17 14.40
C GLY A 307 -31.76 55.62 14.27
N GLY A 308 -32.71 54.71 14.48
CA GLY A 308 -34.14 55.01 14.51
C GLY A 308 -34.54 55.98 15.62
N ILE A 309 -33.99 55.79 16.83
CA ILE A 309 -34.17 56.69 17.98
C ILE A 309 -33.66 58.09 17.64
N ALA A 310 -32.46 58.20 17.06
CA ALA A 310 -31.88 59.47 16.65
C ALA A 310 -32.75 60.20 15.60
N LEU A 311 -33.25 59.47 14.59
CA LEU A 311 -34.16 60.01 13.59
C LEU A 311 -35.48 60.47 14.21
N ARG A 312 -36.04 59.70 15.15
CA ARG A 312 -37.27 60.07 15.84
C ARG A 312 -37.06 61.30 16.73
N ARG A 313 -35.93 61.39 17.43
CA ARG A 313 -35.54 62.59 18.21
C ARG A 313 -35.51 63.82 17.31
N GLN A 314 -34.91 63.70 16.11
CA GLN A 314 -34.91 64.78 15.13
C GLN A 314 -36.32 65.13 14.64
N ALA A 315 -37.15 64.14 14.33
CA ALA A 315 -38.52 64.36 13.86
C ALA A 315 -39.39 65.07 14.90
N LEU A 316 -39.31 64.64 16.17
CA LEU A 316 -40.03 65.28 17.27
C LEU A 316 -39.58 66.73 17.50
N ARG A 317 -38.28 67.02 17.39
CA ARG A 317 -37.77 68.41 17.44
C ARG A 317 -38.30 69.27 16.30
N VAL A 318 -38.47 68.72 15.10
CA VAL A 318 -39.07 69.43 13.96
C VAL A 318 -40.55 69.70 14.24
N VAL A 319 -41.30 68.71 14.71
CA VAL A 319 -42.75 68.86 15.02
C VAL A 319 -42.99 69.85 16.16
N GLN A 320 -42.07 69.97 17.12
CA GLN A 320 -42.14 70.98 18.19
C GLN A 320 -41.63 72.36 17.77
N GLY A 321 -40.97 72.49 16.62
CA GLY A 321 -40.49 73.76 16.10
C GLY A 321 -41.64 74.65 15.61
N ASP A 322 -41.38 75.95 15.49
CA ASP A 322 -42.31 76.85 14.84
C ASP A 322 -42.41 76.57 13.33
N GLU A 323 -43.49 77.05 12.68
CA GLU A 323 -43.71 76.86 11.24
C GLU A 323 -42.53 77.38 10.41
N GLY A 324 -41.90 78.48 10.86
CA GLY A 324 -40.72 79.06 10.23
C GLY A 324 -39.49 78.15 10.25
N ALA A 325 -39.19 77.51 11.39
CA ALA A 325 -38.12 76.52 11.48
C ALA A 325 -38.41 75.28 10.64
N CYS A 326 -39.67 74.84 10.57
CA CYS A 326 -40.08 73.72 9.73
C CYS A 326 -39.82 74.00 8.24
N GLU A 327 -40.21 75.19 7.75
CA GLU A 327 -39.96 75.61 6.36
C GLU A 327 -38.47 75.78 6.05
N ALA A 328 -37.69 76.34 6.99
CA ALA A 328 -36.24 76.49 6.83
C ALA A 328 -35.55 75.12 6.73
N ILE A 329 -35.98 74.15 7.53
CA ILE A 329 -35.46 72.77 7.49
C ILE A 329 -35.86 72.08 6.18
N ALA A 330 -37.10 72.25 5.71
CA ALA A 330 -37.57 71.69 4.44
C ALA A 330 -36.77 72.25 3.23
N ARG A 331 -36.52 73.56 3.21
CA ARG A 331 -35.66 74.21 2.20
C ARG A 331 -34.23 73.69 2.26
N SER A 332 -33.62 73.69 3.44
CA SER A 332 -32.25 73.17 3.63
C SER A 332 -32.10 71.70 3.22
N ARG A 333 -33.13 70.86 3.45
CA ARG A 333 -33.14 69.46 3.00
C ARG A 333 -33.22 69.36 1.48
N SER A 334 -34.07 70.16 0.84
CA SER A 334 -34.22 70.17 -0.61
C SER A 334 -32.96 70.67 -1.32
N GLU A 335 -32.31 71.70 -0.74
CA GLU A 335 -31.01 72.21 -1.20
C GLU A 335 -29.93 71.13 -1.08
N ARG A 336 -29.77 70.51 0.09
CA ARG A 336 -28.79 69.42 0.29
C ARG A 336 -29.05 68.20 -0.59
N ALA A 337 -30.31 67.84 -0.81
CA ALA A 337 -30.68 66.76 -1.72
C ALA A 337 -30.26 67.11 -3.16
N SER A 338 -30.55 68.33 -3.59
CA SER A 338 -30.15 68.86 -4.89
C SER A 338 -28.63 68.90 -5.06
N GLU A 339 -27.90 69.34 -4.04
CA GLU A 339 -26.43 69.34 -4.03
C GLU A 339 -25.87 67.93 -4.16
N ARG A 340 -26.31 66.99 -3.32
CA ARG A 340 -25.87 65.58 -3.40
C ARG A 340 -26.22 64.92 -4.73
N PHE A 341 -27.40 65.22 -5.28
CA PHE A 341 -27.76 64.75 -6.61
C PHE A 341 -26.81 65.31 -7.67
N ARG A 342 -26.49 66.61 -7.61
CA ARG A 342 -25.51 67.23 -8.53
C ARG A 342 -24.11 66.64 -8.36
N GLU A 343 -23.64 66.44 -7.13
CA GLU A 343 -22.34 65.82 -6.84
C GLU A 343 -22.28 64.39 -7.37
N GLY A 344 -23.30 63.58 -7.09
CA GLY A 344 -23.40 62.22 -7.60
C GLY A 344 -23.51 62.16 -9.12
N ALA A 345 -24.23 63.11 -9.74
CA ALA A 345 -24.30 63.23 -11.20
C ALA A 345 -22.94 63.61 -11.80
N ARG A 346 -22.20 64.54 -11.16
CA ARG A 346 -20.84 64.92 -11.57
C ARG A 346 -19.87 63.76 -11.44
N ALA A 347 -19.83 63.07 -10.31
CA ALA A 347 -18.95 61.93 -10.09
C ALA A 347 -19.20 60.80 -11.11
N ARG A 348 -20.46 60.54 -11.46
CA ARG A 348 -20.82 59.55 -12.50
C ARG A 348 -20.43 60.01 -13.91
N ALA A 349 -20.60 61.29 -14.23
CA ALA A 349 -20.15 61.86 -15.49
C ALA A 349 -18.62 61.82 -15.61
N GLU A 350 -17.90 62.12 -14.53
CA GLU A 350 -16.44 62.01 -14.44
C GLU A 350 -15.97 60.56 -14.63
N ALA A 351 -16.59 59.59 -13.96
CA ALA A 351 -16.29 58.18 -14.13
C ALA A 351 -16.45 57.71 -15.59
N LEU A 352 -17.54 58.11 -16.25
CA LEU A 352 -17.76 57.82 -17.67
C LEU A 352 -16.71 58.48 -18.59
N SER A 353 -16.25 59.68 -18.23
CA SER A 353 -15.24 60.42 -18.98
C SER A 353 -13.79 59.97 -18.74
N ALA A 354 -13.53 59.24 -17.64
CA ALA A 354 -12.22 58.71 -17.33
C ALA A 354 -11.77 57.67 -18.38
N VAL A 355 -10.53 57.19 -18.35
CA VAL A 355 -10.09 56.08 -19.21
C VAL A 355 -10.52 54.74 -18.56
N PRO A 356 -11.08 53.76 -19.31
CA PRO A 356 -11.53 52.51 -18.69
C PRO A 356 -10.35 51.75 -18.07
N PRO A 357 -10.55 51.10 -16.90
CA PRO A 357 -9.53 50.20 -16.39
C PRO A 357 -9.30 49.06 -17.39
N VAL A 358 -8.03 48.78 -17.68
CA VAL A 358 -7.59 47.71 -18.59
C VAL A 358 -7.21 46.47 -17.79
N SER A 359 -7.51 45.30 -18.31
CA SER A 359 -7.07 44.02 -17.74
C SER A 359 -5.54 43.94 -17.76
N GLU A 360 -4.91 43.71 -16.60
CA GLU A 360 -3.45 43.50 -16.50
C GLU A 360 -2.95 42.34 -17.38
N LYS A 361 -3.78 41.32 -17.60
CA LYS A 361 -3.41 40.13 -18.38
C LYS A 361 -3.60 40.28 -19.89
N LEU A 362 -4.51 41.15 -20.33
CA LEU A 362 -4.93 41.23 -21.75
C LEU A 362 -4.70 42.60 -22.38
N GLY A 363 -4.41 43.65 -21.59
CA GLY A 363 -4.29 45.02 -22.07
C GLY A 363 -5.60 45.61 -22.63
N LEU A 364 -6.72 44.91 -22.46
CA LEU A 364 -8.03 45.29 -23.02
C LEU A 364 -8.90 45.98 -21.98
N PRO A 365 -9.73 46.97 -22.38
CA PRO A 365 -10.67 47.64 -21.48
C PRO A 365 -11.65 46.65 -20.83
N LEU A 366 -11.85 46.77 -19.51
CA LEU A 366 -12.83 45.99 -18.78
C LEU A 366 -14.25 46.50 -19.11
N LEU A 367 -14.84 45.94 -20.16
CA LEU A 367 -16.18 46.33 -20.64
C LEU A 367 -17.26 46.17 -19.56
N ALA A 368 -17.16 45.15 -18.70
CA ALA A 368 -18.12 44.94 -17.61
C ALA A 368 -18.19 46.12 -16.62
N ALA A 369 -17.04 46.75 -16.31
CA ALA A 369 -17.01 47.93 -15.46
C ALA A 369 -17.70 49.12 -16.14
N ARG A 370 -17.48 49.29 -17.45
CA ARG A 370 -18.13 50.33 -18.26
C ARG A 370 -19.64 50.17 -18.39
N TYR A 371 -20.12 48.95 -18.55
CA TYR A 371 -21.55 48.68 -18.55
C TYR A 371 -22.19 49.01 -17.19
N GLY A 372 -21.50 48.75 -16.08
CA GLY A 372 -21.96 49.13 -14.74
C GLY A 372 -22.11 50.64 -14.57
N GLU A 373 -21.15 51.43 -15.05
CA GLU A 373 -21.20 52.89 -14.99
C GLU A 373 -22.33 53.49 -15.86
N LEU A 374 -22.53 52.96 -17.07
CA LEU A 374 -23.64 53.35 -17.95
C LEU A 374 -25.00 53.00 -17.35
N LEU A 375 -25.12 51.82 -16.74
CA LEU A 375 -26.34 51.38 -16.06
C LEU A 375 -26.67 52.31 -14.88
N ALA A 376 -25.67 52.70 -14.10
CA ALA A 376 -25.83 53.61 -12.96
C ALA A 376 -26.27 55.02 -13.40
N LEU A 377 -25.87 55.48 -14.60
CA LEU A 377 -26.35 56.75 -15.16
C LEU A 377 -27.83 56.68 -15.55
N VAL A 378 -28.24 55.62 -16.25
CA VAL A 378 -29.63 55.44 -16.72
C VAL A 378 -30.61 55.24 -15.54
N GLN A 379 -30.12 54.74 -14.41
CA GLN A 379 -30.91 54.58 -13.19
C GLN A 379 -31.05 55.86 -12.36
N MET A 380 -30.45 56.99 -12.76
CA MET A 380 -30.66 58.25 -12.07
C MET A 380 -32.11 58.71 -12.27
N ARG A 381 -32.87 58.80 -11.18
CA ARG A 381 -34.18 59.44 -11.16
C ARG A 381 -34.02 60.92 -10.79
N PRO A 382 -34.70 61.86 -11.49
CA PRO A 382 -34.78 63.23 -11.04
C PRO A 382 -35.45 63.29 -9.65
N LEU A 383 -34.99 64.25 -8.84
CA LEU A 383 -35.47 64.51 -7.47
C LEU A 383 -36.96 64.85 -7.43
#